data_AF-A0A1S3IFS2-F1
#
_entry.id   AF-A0A1S3IFS2-F1
#
_cell.length_a   1.000
_cell.length_b   1.000
_cell.length_c   1.000
_cell.angle_alpha   90.00
_cell.angle_beta   90.00
_cell.angle_gamma   90.00
#
_symmetry.space_group_name_H-M   'P 1'
#
loop_
_entity.id
_entity.type
_entity.pdbx_description
1 polymer ?
#
loop_
_entity_poly.entity_id
_entity_poly.type
_entity_poly.pdbx_seq_one_letter_code
_entity_poly.pdbx_strand_id
1 'polypeptide(L)'
;MKNVQFVSSRFVAAALTAAVCAVWLLDVSHAATMDELIKIAANKSRALETIQDDSVVLRELDILMLKEDFQALERAREEEFGLLDKDGNYEGERTRKKRKGVRDLGRRWPNGVVPYTISSVMSASDRRAIQQALDDWNKYTCIQFRPRRNERNYIHLENGSGCSSFVGMLGRGRQLVTLGQGCRSKGIIIHELGHAIGFNHEQTRYDRDNYVTIVRGNIPGHLYYNFEKYPQSVTNTHGVPYDYDSVMHYGQYAFSTNGRPTIITKDKSKQNTIGNSFGLSFGDVKLANAMYSCDRGCTNKPRCPSPGFVDKNCRCMCPGTNGGVPVQPCSTGGGTGGGTGGGTGGGTGGSTGGGTGGGTGGGNNNCRDNNNNCAGWASRGECQRNPGYMHVYCKESCRLCNGGGGGGSSSCVDYDTYCATWAARGECSRNPRYMIPYCPKSCNRCSGAPCVDKNVLCDQWSKRGECAKNPNYMLVNCQRACGECS
;
A
#
# COMPACT_ATOMS: atom_id res chain seq x y z
N MET A 1 -64.51 34.61 31.80
CA MET A 1 -63.84 34.31 33.10
C MET A 1 -62.98 33.07 32.92
N LYS A 2 -61.77 33.03 33.53
CA LYS A 2 -60.87 31.86 33.74
C LYS A 2 -60.31 31.22 32.44
N ASN A 3 -59.00 31.22 32.15
CA ASN A 3 -57.80 30.66 32.82
C ASN A 3 -57.65 29.12 32.77
N VAL A 4 -56.37 28.68 32.83
CA VAL A 4 -55.82 27.29 32.96
C VAL A 4 -55.60 26.56 31.63
N GLN A 5 -54.38 26.25 31.12
CA GLN A 5 -52.98 26.63 31.47
C GLN A 5 -52.08 26.71 30.20
N PHE A 6 -50.83 27.19 30.34
CA PHE A 6 -49.69 26.81 29.50
C PHE A 6 -49.22 25.38 29.80
N VAL A 7 -49.07 24.50 28.80
CA VAL A 7 -48.34 23.23 28.96
C VAL A 7 -46.94 23.35 28.37
N SER A 8 -45.97 23.33 29.28
CA SER A 8 -44.52 23.32 29.09
C SER A 8 -43.99 22.61 27.82
N SER A 9 -43.22 23.34 27.02
CA SER A 9 -42.49 22.86 25.83
C SER A 9 -41.37 21.84 26.11
N ARG A 10 -41.30 21.25 27.31
CA ARG A 10 -40.22 20.34 27.74
C ARG A 10 -40.46 18.86 27.44
N PHE A 11 -41.68 18.44 27.09
CA PHE A 11 -41.97 17.02 26.82
C PHE A 11 -41.66 16.55 25.39
N VAL A 12 -41.66 17.44 24.39
CA VAL A 12 -41.29 17.08 23.01
C VAL A 12 -39.77 16.86 22.85
N ALA A 13 -38.95 17.54 23.67
CA ALA A 13 -37.50 17.43 23.64
C ALA A 13 -36.95 16.09 24.19
N ALA A 14 -37.70 15.40 25.06
CA ALA A 14 -37.28 14.15 25.68
C ALA A 14 -37.40 12.92 24.76
N ALA A 15 -38.41 12.87 23.89
CA ALA A 15 -38.60 11.75 22.96
C ALA A 15 -37.56 11.76 21.83
N LEU A 16 -37.19 12.95 21.35
CA LEU A 16 -36.17 13.13 20.29
C LEU A 16 -34.74 12.88 20.78
N THR A 17 -34.45 13.05 22.07
CA THR A 17 -33.10 12.76 22.60
C THR A 17 -32.85 11.26 22.85
N ALA A 18 -33.88 10.49 23.19
CA ALA A 18 -33.76 9.04 23.33
C ALA A 18 -33.51 8.32 21.99
N ALA A 19 -34.22 8.72 20.93
CA ALA A 19 -34.08 8.13 19.60
C ALA A 19 -32.70 8.38 18.97
N VAL A 20 -32.09 9.55 19.22
CA VAL A 20 -30.74 9.88 18.71
C VAL A 20 -29.66 9.09 19.44
N CYS A 21 -29.80 8.80 20.74
CA CYS A 21 -28.84 7.95 21.46
C CYS A 21 -28.91 6.46 21.05
N ALA A 22 -30.10 5.95 20.68
CA ALA A 22 -30.27 4.53 20.34
C ALA A 22 -29.59 4.10 19.02
N VAL A 23 -29.43 5.02 18.06
CA VAL A 23 -28.74 4.75 16.78
C VAL A 23 -27.21 4.71 16.94
N TRP A 24 -26.66 5.32 18.00
CA TRP A 24 -25.22 5.36 18.29
C TRP A 24 -24.70 4.18 19.14
N LEU A 25 -25.55 3.20 19.48
CA LEU A 25 -25.19 2.07 20.34
C LEU A 25 -25.18 0.69 19.63
N LEU A 26 -25.35 0.65 18.31
CA LEU A 26 -25.19 -0.57 17.50
C LEU A 26 -23.98 -0.55 16.56
N ASP A 27 -23.24 0.56 16.51
CA ASP A 27 -22.01 0.65 15.72
C ASP A 27 -20.81 0.85 16.65
N VAL A 28 -20.25 -0.28 17.12
CA VAL A 28 -18.83 -0.33 17.56
C VAL A 28 -17.98 -0.23 16.29
N SER A 29 -18.08 0.95 15.67
CA SER A 29 -17.51 1.28 14.39
C SER A 29 -16.00 1.23 14.53
N HIS A 30 -15.38 0.34 13.75
CA HIS A 30 -13.94 0.23 13.73
C HIS A 30 -13.37 1.57 13.26
N ALA A 31 -12.43 2.14 14.01
CA ALA A 31 -11.79 3.39 13.63
C ALA A 31 -11.12 3.21 12.25
N ALA A 32 -11.50 4.05 11.29
CA ALA A 32 -11.04 3.91 9.91
C ALA A 32 -9.51 3.95 9.81
N THR A 33 -8.97 3.00 9.05
CA THR A 33 -7.52 2.88 8.83
C THR A 33 -7.00 4.02 7.96
N MET A 34 -5.69 4.26 7.99
CA MET A 34 -5.07 5.31 7.18
C MET A 34 -5.43 5.21 5.69
N ASP A 35 -5.37 4.00 5.14
CA ASP A 35 -5.61 3.77 3.72
C ASP A 35 -7.11 3.79 3.33
N GLU A 36 -8.02 3.54 4.28
CA GLU A 36 -9.46 3.77 4.10
C GLU A 36 -9.75 5.27 4.02
N LEU A 37 -9.14 6.07 4.90
CA LEU A 37 -9.28 7.53 4.90
C LEU A 37 -8.72 8.16 3.62
N ILE A 38 -7.54 7.72 3.17
CA ILE A 38 -6.92 8.16 1.90
C ILE A 38 -7.82 7.80 0.70
N LYS A 39 -8.34 6.55 0.63
CA LYS A 39 -9.28 6.13 -0.43
C LYS A 39 -10.57 6.95 -0.43
N ILE A 40 -11.16 7.20 0.74
CA ILE A 40 -12.37 8.01 0.88
C ILE A 40 -12.12 9.45 0.39
N ALA A 41 -10.97 10.03 0.72
CA ALA A 41 -10.60 11.37 0.25
C ALA A 41 -10.36 11.41 -1.27
N ALA A 42 -9.65 10.43 -1.83
CA ALA A 42 -9.41 10.30 -3.27
C ALA A 42 -10.73 10.17 -4.06
N ASN A 43 -11.65 9.32 -3.60
CA ASN A 43 -12.97 9.15 -4.20
C ASN A 43 -13.82 10.43 -4.15
N LYS A 44 -13.88 11.10 -2.97
CA LYS A 44 -14.65 12.34 -2.79
C LYS A 44 -14.18 13.49 -3.67
N SER A 45 -12.89 13.53 -3.98
CA SER A 45 -12.26 14.61 -4.75
C SER A 45 -12.04 14.27 -6.24
N ARG A 46 -12.54 13.12 -6.70
CA ARG A 46 -12.31 12.55 -8.05
C ARG A 46 -10.81 12.48 -8.42
N ALA A 47 -9.95 12.28 -7.42
CA ALA A 47 -8.48 12.39 -7.55
C ALA A 47 -7.82 11.29 -8.39
N LEU A 48 -8.55 10.18 -8.63
CA LEU A 48 -8.05 8.98 -9.29
C LEU A 48 -7.43 9.22 -10.69
N GLU A 49 -7.69 10.36 -11.33
CA GLU A 49 -7.21 10.65 -12.69
C GLU A 49 -6.54 12.04 -12.87
N THR A 50 -6.35 12.85 -11.81
CA THR A 50 -5.89 14.25 -11.96
C THR A 50 -4.39 14.43 -11.70
N ILE A 51 -3.55 13.76 -12.48
CA ILE A 51 -2.19 14.24 -12.76
C ILE A 51 -2.14 14.66 -14.23
N GLN A 52 -2.05 15.97 -14.43
CA GLN A 52 -2.23 16.63 -15.72
C GLN A 52 -0.91 16.80 -16.49
N ASP A 53 0.09 15.97 -16.18
CA ASP A 53 1.49 16.09 -16.61
C ASP A 53 2.11 14.69 -16.78
N ASP A 54 2.52 14.36 -18.00
CA ASP A 54 3.12 13.07 -18.39
C ASP A 54 4.47 12.77 -17.69
N SER A 55 5.01 13.70 -16.89
CA SER A 55 6.24 13.56 -16.12
C SER A 55 6.06 13.04 -14.69
N VAL A 56 4.83 12.95 -14.17
CA VAL A 56 4.55 12.48 -12.79
C VAL A 56 3.59 11.28 -12.80
N VAL A 57 3.88 10.30 -11.95
CA VAL A 57 3.11 9.06 -11.76
C VAL A 57 2.57 9.03 -10.32
N LEU A 58 1.29 8.70 -10.15
CA LEU A 58 0.70 8.35 -8.85
C LEU A 58 0.86 6.84 -8.63
N ARG A 59 1.54 6.45 -7.57
CA ARG A 59 1.67 5.06 -7.07
C ARG A 59 0.97 4.99 -5.72
N GLU A 60 0.45 3.83 -5.32
CA GLU A 60 -0.05 3.60 -3.94
C GLU A 60 -1.25 4.47 -3.51
N LEU A 61 -1.84 5.24 -4.45
CA LEU A 61 -2.88 6.28 -4.31
C LEU A 61 -2.43 7.61 -3.69
N ASP A 62 -1.23 7.67 -3.12
CA ASP A 62 -0.69 8.75 -2.28
C ASP A 62 0.77 9.11 -2.64
N ILE A 63 1.56 8.18 -3.21
CA ILE A 63 2.94 8.45 -3.61
C ILE A 63 3.00 9.13 -4.99
N LEU A 64 3.44 10.38 -5.02
CA LEU A 64 3.86 11.08 -6.23
C LEU A 64 5.31 10.69 -6.58
N MET A 65 5.54 10.33 -7.84
CA MET A 65 6.85 9.90 -8.34
C MET A 65 7.15 10.53 -9.68
N LEU A 66 8.37 11.02 -9.90
CA LEU A 66 8.79 11.46 -11.23
C LEU A 66 8.90 10.24 -12.15
N LYS A 67 8.55 10.37 -13.43
CA LYS A 67 8.62 9.27 -14.41
C LYS A 67 10.01 8.66 -14.53
N GLU A 68 11.06 9.46 -14.38
CA GLU A 68 12.45 8.99 -14.33
C GLU A 68 12.77 8.18 -13.07
N ASP A 69 12.24 8.58 -11.90
CA ASP A 69 12.35 7.84 -10.64
C ASP A 69 11.59 6.50 -10.72
N PHE A 70 10.39 6.51 -11.33
CA PHE A 70 9.58 5.31 -11.55
C PHE A 70 10.28 4.30 -12.44
N GLN A 71 10.83 4.75 -13.58
CA GLN A 71 11.62 3.89 -14.46
C GLN A 71 12.89 3.36 -13.78
N ALA A 72 13.52 4.15 -12.89
CA ALA A 72 14.67 3.69 -12.11
C ALA A 72 14.28 2.64 -11.06
N LEU A 73 13.14 2.80 -10.40
CA LEU A 73 12.60 1.85 -9.44
C LEU A 73 12.29 0.49 -10.08
N GLU A 74 11.57 0.48 -11.21
CA GLU A 74 11.18 -0.78 -11.87
C GLU A 74 12.42 -1.51 -12.43
N ARG A 75 13.40 -0.81 -13.01
CA ARG A 75 14.71 -1.41 -13.38
C ARG A 75 15.41 -2.04 -12.17
N ALA A 76 15.50 -1.30 -11.06
CA ALA A 76 16.15 -1.76 -9.84
C ALA A 76 15.43 -2.96 -9.19
N ARG A 77 14.13 -3.12 -9.44
CA ARG A 77 13.31 -4.26 -9.03
C ARG A 77 13.57 -5.48 -9.91
N GLU A 78 13.61 -5.31 -11.23
CA GLU A 78 13.98 -6.38 -12.18
C GLU A 78 15.38 -6.93 -11.88
N GLU A 79 16.34 -6.06 -11.57
CA GLU A 79 17.71 -6.45 -11.20
C GLU A 79 17.81 -7.25 -9.90
N GLU A 80 16.98 -6.93 -8.90
CA GLU A 80 17.08 -7.51 -7.55
C GLU A 80 16.22 -8.75 -7.36
N PHE A 81 15.01 -8.74 -7.92
CA PHE A 81 14.01 -9.79 -7.71
C PHE A 81 13.68 -10.58 -9.00
N GLY A 82 14.23 -10.19 -10.16
CA GLY A 82 13.88 -10.78 -11.45
C GLY A 82 12.56 -10.27 -12.00
N LEU A 83 12.15 -10.83 -13.14
CA LEU A 83 10.81 -10.61 -13.69
C LEU A 83 9.77 -11.33 -12.83
N LEU A 84 8.58 -10.73 -12.75
CA LEU A 84 7.41 -11.40 -12.18
C LEU A 84 7.01 -12.57 -13.08
N ASP A 85 6.87 -13.76 -12.51
CA ASP A 85 6.27 -14.91 -13.20
C ASP A 85 4.77 -14.65 -13.51
N LYS A 86 4.15 -15.57 -14.24
CA LYS A 86 2.71 -15.53 -14.61
C LYS A 86 1.74 -15.47 -13.41
N ASP A 87 2.18 -15.92 -12.23
CA ASP A 87 1.44 -15.90 -10.95
C ASP A 87 1.85 -14.66 -10.09
N GLY A 88 2.77 -13.86 -10.64
CA GLY A 88 3.36 -12.63 -10.13
C GLY A 88 4.41 -12.84 -9.04
N ASN A 89 5.04 -14.00 -8.92
CA ASN A 89 6.12 -14.24 -7.96
C ASN A 89 7.49 -13.91 -8.57
N TYR A 90 8.48 -13.74 -7.71
CA TYR A 90 9.85 -13.40 -8.07
C TYR A 90 10.71 -14.67 -8.08
N GLU A 91 11.27 -15.05 -9.23
CA GLU A 91 12.19 -16.18 -9.32
C GLU A 91 13.61 -15.79 -8.85
N GLY A 92 14.00 -16.27 -7.67
CA GLY A 92 15.40 -16.25 -7.22
C GLY A 92 15.60 -15.70 -5.81
N GLU A 93 15.68 -16.60 -4.83
CA GLU A 93 15.94 -16.21 -3.43
C GLU A 93 17.44 -15.89 -3.21
N ARG A 94 17.82 -14.60 -3.29
CA ARG A 94 19.17 -14.14 -2.88
C ARG A 94 19.14 -13.55 -1.47
N THR A 95 19.73 -14.27 -0.53
CA THR A 95 19.82 -13.86 0.88
C THR A 95 20.62 -12.56 1.09
N ARG A 96 20.10 -11.59 1.85
CA ARG A 96 20.81 -10.83 2.95
C ARG A 96 20.01 -9.62 3.49
N LYS A 97 20.27 -9.29 4.79
CA LYS A 97 20.07 -8.07 5.65
C LYS A 97 18.88 -7.11 5.41
N LYS A 98 18.39 -6.38 6.44
CA LYS A 98 17.05 -5.72 6.59
C LYS A 98 17.00 -4.17 6.34
N ARG A 99 16.07 -3.57 5.55
CA ARG A 99 16.03 -2.12 5.14
C ARG A 99 14.62 -1.53 4.67
N LYS A 100 14.34 -0.19 4.82
CA LYS A 100 13.01 0.56 4.66
C LYS A 100 13.00 1.90 3.88
N GLY A 101 13.64 2.99 4.32
CA GLY A 101 13.50 4.36 3.74
C GLY A 101 14.51 4.71 2.63
N VAL A 102 14.24 5.71 1.78
CA VAL A 102 15.02 5.94 0.52
C VAL A 102 16.55 5.95 0.74
N ARG A 103 17.30 5.17 -0.04
CA ARG A 103 18.76 5.00 0.12
C ARG A 103 19.56 6.22 -0.33
N ASP A 104 19.11 6.93 -1.36
CA ASP A 104 19.80 8.10 -1.89
C ASP A 104 19.84 9.25 -0.88
N LEU A 105 21.05 9.72 -0.58
CA LEU A 105 21.29 10.87 0.30
C LEU A 105 20.92 12.19 -0.38
N GLY A 106 20.92 12.26 -1.72
CA GLY A 106 20.42 13.40 -2.49
C GLY A 106 18.92 13.67 -2.30
N ARG A 107 18.16 12.65 -1.90
CA ARG A 107 16.73 12.73 -1.56
C ARG A 107 16.47 13.13 -0.09
N ARG A 108 17.52 13.31 0.73
CA ARG A 108 17.38 13.85 2.10
C ARG A 108 17.27 15.37 2.03
N TRP A 109 16.43 15.94 2.90
CA TRP A 109 16.41 17.39 3.10
C TRP A 109 17.72 17.86 3.76
N PRO A 110 18.43 18.85 3.16
CA PRO A 110 19.69 19.36 3.70
C PRO A 110 19.55 19.80 5.17
N ASN A 111 20.46 19.32 6.02
CA ASN A 111 20.46 19.56 7.47
C ASN A 111 19.17 19.16 8.20
N GLY A 112 18.32 18.30 7.60
CA GLY A 112 17.00 17.95 8.15
C GLY A 112 15.98 19.08 8.09
N VAL A 113 16.25 20.18 7.38
CA VAL A 113 15.34 21.33 7.30
C VAL A 113 14.38 21.16 6.12
N VAL A 114 13.08 21.19 6.40
CA VAL A 114 12.01 21.15 5.38
C VAL A 114 11.29 22.49 5.36
N PRO A 115 11.66 23.42 4.45
CA PRO A 115 10.92 24.66 4.29
C PRO A 115 9.53 24.37 3.71
N TYR A 116 8.50 25.02 4.24
CA TYR A 116 7.12 24.84 3.75
C TYR A 116 6.39 26.16 3.47
N THR A 117 5.41 26.11 2.57
CA THR A 117 4.35 27.12 2.45
C THR A 117 2.98 26.43 2.44
N ILE A 118 1.95 27.08 2.97
CA ILE A 118 0.58 26.57 3.02
C ILE A 118 -0.28 27.39 2.08
N SER A 119 -1.01 26.73 1.18
CA SER A 119 -1.96 27.36 0.25
C SER A 119 -2.92 28.30 0.97
N SER A 120 -3.24 29.45 0.39
CA SER A 120 -4.04 30.51 1.03
C SER A 120 -5.46 30.06 1.35
N VAL A 121 -6.01 29.13 0.56
CA VAL A 121 -7.38 28.59 0.71
C VAL A 121 -7.56 27.63 1.89
N MET A 122 -6.48 27.23 2.57
CA MET A 122 -6.59 26.42 3.80
C MET A 122 -7.21 27.24 4.94
N SER A 123 -8.26 26.71 5.57
CA SER A 123 -8.96 27.36 6.68
C SER A 123 -8.11 27.42 7.94
N ALA A 124 -8.54 28.22 8.92
CA ALA A 124 -7.91 28.26 10.24
C ALA A 124 -7.87 26.89 10.94
N SER A 125 -8.84 26.00 10.68
CA SER A 125 -8.84 24.65 11.26
C SER A 125 -7.84 23.73 10.58
N ASP A 126 -7.76 23.79 9.25
CA ASP A 126 -6.77 23.03 8.47
C ASP A 126 -5.34 23.44 8.87
N ARG A 127 -5.10 24.74 9.03
CA ARG A 127 -3.80 25.28 9.48
C ARG A 127 -3.42 24.80 10.87
N ARG A 128 -4.37 24.63 11.79
CA ARG A 128 -4.11 24.03 13.12
C ARG A 128 -3.73 22.54 13.01
N ALA A 129 -4.47 21.77 12.21
CA ALA A 129 -4.16 20.35 12.00
C ALA A 129 -2.79 20.15 11.32
N ILE A 130 -2.48 20.98 10.31
CA ILE A 130 -1.16 21.03 9.68
C ILE A 130 -0.09 21.38 10.71
N GLN A 131 -0.27 22.43 11.51
CA GLN A 131 0.71 22.82 12.51
C GLN A 131 0.97 21.71 13.54
N GLN A 132 -0.07 21.04 14.04
CA GLN A 132 0.07 19.90 14.95
C GLN A 132 0.88 18.73 14.35
N ALA A 133 0.71 18.44 13.06
CA ALA A 133 1.46 17.40 12.37
C ALA A 133 2.94 17.78 12.15
N LEU A 134 3.21 19.04 11.81
CA LEU A 134 4.57 19.59 11.71
C LEU A 134 5.26 19.60 13.08
N ASP A 135 4.52 19.97 14.14
CA ASP A 135 5.00 20.01 15.52
C ASP A 135 5.37 18.62 16.05
N ASP A 136 4.59 17.57 15.74
CA ASP A 136 4.93 16.20 16.14
C ASP A 136 6.27 15.74 15.50
N TRP A 137 6.46 15.98 14.21
CA TRP A 137 7.75 15.72 13.54
C TRP A 137 8.89 16.54 14.14
N ASN A 138 8.67 17.85 14.34
CA ASN A 138 9.64 18.77 14.93
C ASN A 138 9.96 18.44 16.40
N LYS A 139 9.04 17.85 17.14
CA LYS A 139 9.20 17.49 18.55
C LYS A 139 10.05 16.24 18.70
N TYR A 140 9.64 15.14 18.06
CA TYR A 140 10.22 13.81 18.29
C TYR A 140 11.47 13.50 17.43
N THR A 141 11.80 14.34 16.44
CA THR A 141 12.97 14.17 15.58
C THR A 141 13.81 15.46 15.49
N CYS A 142 15.00 15.39 14.88
CA CYS A 142 15.79 16.57 14.49
C CYS A 142 15.35 17.20 13.16
N ILE A 143 14.34 16.64 12.48
CA ILE A 143 13.78 17.26 11.27
C ILE A 143 13.11 18.57 11.70
N GLN A 144 13.27 19.62 10.90
CA GLN A 144 12.79 20.97 11.19
C GLN A 144 11.94 21.47 10.02
N PHE A 145 10.64 21.19 10.10
CA PHE A 145 9.62 21.87 9.32
C PHE A 145 9.50 23.32 9.77
N ARG A 146 9.77 24.27 8.87
CA ARG A 146 9.68 25.70 9.16
C ARG A 146 9.09 26.49 7.98
N PRO A 147 8.41 27.63 8.21
CA PRO A 147 7.98 28.50 7.13
C PRO A 147 9.14 28.86 6.21
N ARG A 148 8.93 28.70 4.90
CA ARG A 148 9.89 29.07 3.87
C ARG A 148 10.15 30.58 3.90
N ARG A 149 11.41 30.97 3.74
CA ARG A 149 11.82 32.35 3.48
C ARG A 149 12.22 32.47 2.00
N ASN A 150 13.46 32.14 1.69
CA ASN A 150 14.07 32.22 0.35
C ASN A 150 14.60 30.87 -0.15
N GLU A 151 14.41 29.78 0.60
CA GLU A 151 14.93 28.46 0.22
C GLU A 151 14.40 28.02 -1.16
N ARG A 152 15.29 27.55 -2.04
CA ARG A 152 14.94 27.11 -3.40
C ARG A 152 14.01 25.90 -3.38
N ASN A 153 14.40 24.87 -2.64
CA ASN A 153 13.63 23.63 -2.48
C ASN A 153 12.71 23.74 -1.26
N TYR A 154 11.43 23.41 -1.41
CA TYR A 154 10.43 23.50 -0.34
C TYR A 154 9.18 22.67 -0.68
N ILE A 155 8.43 22.27 0.35
CA ILE A 155 7.11 21.65 0.16
C ILE A 155 6.01 22.73 0.11
N HIS A 156 4.99 22.51 -0.72
CA HIS A 156 3.78 23.33 -0.73
C HIS A 156 2.58 22.48 -0.34
N LEU A 157 1.96 22.80 0.81
CA LEU A 157 0.76 22.13 1.29
C LEU A 157 -0.47 22.72 0.58
N GLU A 158 -0.97 21.97 -0.41
CA GLU A 158 -1.98 22.42 -1.38
C GLU A 158 -3.36 21.82 -1.12
N ASN A 159 -4.41 22.58 -1.43
CA ASN A 159 -5.78 22.07 -1.47
C ASN A 159 -6.08 21.51 -2.88
N GLY A 160 -5.59 20.30 -3.15
CA GLY A 160 -5.86 19.59 -4.41
C GLY A 160 -6.85 18.44 -4.24
N SER A 161 -6.80 17.51 -5.19
CA SER A 161 -7.57 16.26 -5.14
C SER A 161 -6.74 15.14 -4.51
N GLY A 162 -7.33 14.42 -3.56
CA GLY A 162 -6.70 13.31 -2.84
C GLY A 162 -5.72 13.76 -1.75
N CYS A 163 -5.09 12.77 -1.14
CA CYS A 163 -3.96 12.92 -0.23
C CYS A 163 -2.75 12.40 -1.01
N SER A 164 -1.69 13.19 -1.17
CA SER A 164 -0.49 12.71 -1.88
C SER A 164 0.78 13.53 -1.65
N SER A 165 1.94 12.90 -1.79
CA SER A 165 3.23 13.50 -1.49
C SER A 165 4.38 12.81 -2.25
N PHE A 166 5.44 13.56 -2.56
CA PHE A 166 6.65 12.99 -3.15
C PHE A 166 7.55 12.36 -2.08
N VAL A 167 8.17 11.21 -2.40
CA VAL A 167 9.10 10.57 -1.45
C VAL A 167 10.48 11.24 -1.44
N GLY A 168 10.72 12.04 -0.39
CA GLY A 168 11.96 12.80 -0.17
C GLY A 168 12.02 14.14 -0.91
N MET A 169 13.18 14.80 -0.84
CA MET A 169 13.42 16.07 -1.54
C MET A 169 13.70 15.84 -3.03
N LEU A 170 12.96 16.50 -3.94
CA LEU A 170 13.16 16.39 -5.39
C LEU A 170 14.35 17.19 -5.93
N GLY A 171 14.86 18.18 -5.18
CA GLY A 171 15.96 19.05 -5.63
C GLY A 171 15.61 20.00 -6.78
N ARG A 172 14.34 20.08 -7.21
CA ARG A 172 13.87 20.86 -8.37
C ARG A 172 13.05 22.12 -8.03
N GLY A 173 13.01 22.53 -6.76
CA GLY A 173 12.29 23.72 -6.32
C GLY A 173 11.06 23.36 -5.46
N ARG A 174 9.90 23.92 -5.80
CA ARG A 174 8.62 23.61 -5.14
C ARG A 174 8.20 22.17 -5.46
N GLN A 175 7.93 21.37 -4.45
CA GLN A 175 7.23 20.07 -4.58
C GLN A 175 5.90 20.10 -3.83
N LEU A 176 4.90 19.37 -4.32
CA LEU A 176 3.56 19.36 -3.73
C LEU A 176 3.45 18.36 -2.58
N VAL A 177 2.61 18.74 -1.60
CA VAL A 177 1.97 17.84 -0.64
C VAL A 177 0.48 18.17 -0.70
N THR A 178 -0.32 17.27 -1.24
CA THR A 178 -1.75 17.47 -1.50
C THR A 178 -2.56 17.07 -0.28
N LEU A 179 -3.35 18.00 0.24
CA LEU A 179 -4.24 17.80 1.39
C LEU A 179 -5.69 18.15 1.00
N GLY A 180 -6.27 17.31 0.15
CA GLY A 180 -7.65 17.44 -0.30
C GLY A 180 -8.69 17.28 0.81
N GLN A 181 -9.96 17.43 0.43
CA GLN A 181 -11.07 17.28 1.38
C GLN A 181 -11.14 15.85 1.94
N GLY A 182 -11.01 15.75 3.27
CA GLY A 182 -10.89 14.47 3.99
C GLY A 182 -9.47 14.16 4.47
N CYS A 183 -8.42 14.70 3.85
CA CYS A 183 -7.02 14.43 4.19
C CYS A 183 -6.48 15.21 5.39
N ARG A 184 -7.30 16.06 6.01
CA ARG A 184 -6.84 17.12 6.91
C ARG A 184 -6.91 16.76 8.39
N SER A 185 -6.91 15.46 8.70
CA SER A 185 -6.68 14.96 10.06
C SER A 185 -5.18 14.93 10.36
N LYS A 186 -4.80 15.05 11.64
CA LYS A 186 -3.39 15.10 12.03
C LYS A 186 -2.61 13.86 11.55
N GLY A 187 -3.21 12.67 11.65
CA GLY A 187 -2.57 11.41 11.24
C GLY A 187 -2.26 11.35 9.75
N ILE A 188 -3.23 11.70 8.88
CA ILE A 188 -3.01 11.73 7.43
C ILE A 188 -1.93 12.76 7.08
N ILE A 189 -1.97 13.95 7.67
CA ILE A 189 -0.92 14.96 7.42
C ILE A 189 0.45 14.45 7.89
N ILE A 190 0.54 13.76 9.03
CA ILE A 190 1.79 13.12 9.49
C ILE A 190 2.32 12.11 8.46
N HIS A 191 1.44 11.30 7.86
CA HIS A 191 1.77 10.31 6.82
C HIS A 191 2.32 10.97 5.55
N GLU A 192 1.64 12.00 5.03
CA GLU A 192 2.08 12.75 3.84
C GLU A 192 3.41 13.48 4.06
N LEU A 193 3.64 13.98 5.27
CA LEU A 193 4.93 14.54 5.69
C LEU A 193 6.00 13.44 5.84
N GLY A 194 5.60 12.22 6.21
CA GLY A 194 6.44 11.01 6.21
C GLY A 194 7.00 10.70 4.82
N HIS A 195 6.15 10.69 3.79
CA HIS A 195 6.61 10.63 2.40
C HIS A 195 7.58 11.78 2.09
N ALA A 196 7.21 13.03 2.40
CA ALA A 196 8.04 14.20 2.11
C ALA A 196 9.46 14.13 2.71
N ILE A 197 9.65 13.48 3.88
CA ILE A 197 10.97 13.28 4.49
C ILE A 197 11.74 12.05 3.97
N GLY A 198 11.10 11.18 3.18
CA GLY A 198 11.73 10.04 2.50
C GLY A 198 11.25 8.65 2.93
N PHE A 199 10.06 8.52 3.55
CA PHE A 199 9.48 7.22 3.89
C PHE A 199 8.65 6.66 2.73
N ASN A 200 8.88 5.39 2.40
CA ASN A 200 7.91 4.56 1.68
C ASN A 200 6.99 3.88 2.71
N HIS A 201 5.94 3.23 2.24
CA HIS A 201 5.08 2.39 3.06
C HIS A 201 5.81 1.24 3.76
N GLU A 202 5.27 0.79 4.90
CA GLU A 202 5.82 -0.32 5.69
C GLU A 202 5.61 -1.66 4.97
N GLN A 203 4.42 -1.91 4.40
CA GLN A 203 4.11 -3.18 3.74
C GLN A 203 4.85 -3.40 2.41
N THR A 204 5.53 -2.37 1.89
CA THR A 204 6.34 -2.42 0.66
C THR A 204 7.84 -2.56 0.95
N ARG A 205 8.26 -2.72 2.21
CA ARG A 205 9.63 -3.15 2.56
C ARG A 205 9.93 -4.52 1.95
N TYR A 206 11.14 -4.73 1.44
CA TYR A 206 11.53 -6.06 0.92
C TYR A 206 11.56 -7.17 1.99
N ASP A 207 11.78 -6.83 3.26
CA ASP A 207 11.78 -7.79 4.37
C ASP A 207 10.38 -8.06 4.95
N ARG A 208 9.33 -7.41 4.43
CA ARG A 208 7.94 -7.52 4.90
C ARG A 208 7.40 -8.95 4.89
N ASP A 209 7.85 -9.81 3.97
CA ASP A 209 7.40 -11.22 3.91
C ASP A 209 7.84 -12.04 5.13
N ASN A 210 8.65 -11.50 6.04
CA ASN A 210 8.94 -12.10 7.34
C ASN A 210 7.89 -11.76 8.42
N TYR A 211 7.03 -10.77 8.17
CA TYR A 211 6.15 -10.13 9.15
C TYR A 211 4.68 -10.17 8.72
N VAL A 212 4.40 -10.06 7.42
CA VAL A 212 3.06 -10.12 6.84
C VAL A 212 3.02 -11.04 5.62
N THR A 213 1.82 -11.54 5.32
CA THR A 213 1.48 -12.27 4.10
C THR A 213 0.48 -11.42 3.30
N ILE A 214 0.77 -11.18 2.03
CA ILE A 214 -0.16 -10.49 1.12
C ILE A 214 -1.07 -11.50 0.43
N VAL A 215 -2.37 -11.41 0.69
CA VAL A 215 -3.38 -12.34 0.19
C VAL A 215 -3.86 -11.88 -1.18
N ARG A 216 -3.08 -12.21 -2.22
CA ARG A 216 -3.33 -11.82 -3.63
C ARG A 216 -4.77 -12.06 -4.09
N GLY A 217 -5.38 -13.20 -3.70
CA GLY A 217 -6.75 -13.54 -4.09
C GLY A 217 -7.85 -12.61 -3.55
N ASN A 218 -7.52 -11.67 -2.65
CA ASN A 218 -8.41 -10.63 -2.16
C ASN A 218 -8.12 -9.24 -2.76
N ILE A 219 -7.10 -9.13 -3.62
CA ILE A 219 -6.65 -7.87 -4.25
C ILE A 219 -6.95 -7.96 -5.75
N PRO A 220 -7.62 -6.95 -6.36
CA PRO A 220 -7.74 -6.88 -7.82
C PRO A 220 -6.35 -6.85 -8.48
N GLY A 221 -6.10 -7.69 -9.49
CA GLY A 221 -4.76 -7.83 -10.08
C GLY A 221 -4.14 -6.52 -10.55
N HIS A 222 -4.95 -5.60 -11.09
CA HIS A 222 -4.51 -4.25 -11.51
C HIS A 222 -4.16 -3.30 -10.36
N LEU A 223 -4.40 -3.68 -9.09
CA LEU A 223 -4.05 -2.95 -7.87
C LEU A 223 -2.95 -3.65 -7.06
N TYR A 224 -2.44 -4.79 -7.53
CA TYR A 224 -1.38 -5.51 -6.83
C TYR A 224 -0.06 -4.72 -6.75
N TYR A 225 0.16 -3.78 -7.67
CA TYR A 225 1.37 -2.94 -7.68
C TYR A 225 1.56 -2.13 -6.38
N ASN A 226 0.46 -1.81 -5.69
CA ASN A 226 0.47 -1.11 -4.39
C ASN A 226 1.03 -1.97 -3.22
N PHE A 227 1.26 -3.26 -3.47
CA PHE A 227 1.80 -4.23 -2.52
C PHE A 227 3.15 -4.81 -2.96
N GLU A 228 3.72 -4.32 -4.06
CA GLU A 228 5.03 -4.77 -4.50
C GLU A 228 6.12 -4.20 -3.60
N LYS A 229 7.21 -4.95 -3.48
CA LYS A 229 8.32 -4.57 -2.62
C LYS A 229 9.21 -3.54 -3.33
N TYR A 230 9.73 -2.58 -2.57
CA TYR A 230 10.86 -1.76 -2.99
C TYR A 230 12.16 -2.54 -2.82
N PRO A 231 13.09 -2.49 -3.78
CA PRO A 231 14.37 -3.20 -3.68
C PRO A 231 15.29 -2.63 -2.57
N GLN A 232 16.17 -3.47 -2.04
CA GLN A 232 17.28 -3.11 -1.14
C GLN A 232 18.22 -2.08 -1.78
N SER A 233 18.32 -2.10 -3.11
CA SER A 233 19.07 -1.11 -3.88
C SER A 233 18.54 0.33 -3.72
N VAL A 234 17.28 0.53 -3.32
CA VAL A 234 16.69 1.87 -3.14
C VAL A 234 16.19 2.16 -1.71
N THR A 235 16.30 1.22 -0.76
CA THR A 235 15.79 1.37 0.63
C THR A 235 16.80 1.07 1.76
N ASN A 236 16.59 1.66 2.96
CA ASN A 236 17.45 1.59 4.17
C ASN A 236 16.64 1.69 5.49
N THR A 237 16.66 0.68 6.39
CA THR A 237 15.92 0.71 7.70
C THR A 237 16.70 1.47 8.74
N HIS A 238 18.00 1.66 8.50
CA HIS A 238 18.94 2.08 9.53
C HIS A 238 18.89 1.13 10.77
N GLY A 239 18.59 -0.15 10.55
CA GLY A 239 18.53 -1.19 11.60
C GLY A 239 17.21 -1.26 12.39
N VAL A 240 16.22 -0.44 12.06
CA VAL A 240 14.90 -0.48 12.72
C VAL A 240 14.12 -1.76 12.31
N PRO A 241 13.47 -2.48 13.25
CA PRO A 241 12.58 -3.60 12.95
C PRO A 241 11.40 -3.23 12.02
N TYR A 242 10.61 -4.23 11.62
CA TYR A 242 9.30 -3.98 11.01
C TYR A 242 8.34 -3.43 12.06
N ASP A 243 7.59 -2.39 11.71
CA ASP A 243 6.68 -1.72 12.63
C ASP A 243 5.23 -1.82 12.17
N TYR A 244 4.50 -2.77 12.75
CA TYR A 244 3.07 -2.95 12.50
C TYR A 244 2.23 -1.72 12.87
N ASP A 245 2.70 -0.86 13.78
CA ASP A 245 2.00 0.34 14.23
C ASP A 245 2.40 1.59 13.43
N SER A 246 3.28 1.46 12.43
CA SER A 246 3.74 2.59 11.61
C SER A 246 2.55 3.31 10.95
N VAL A 247 2.57 4.64 11.01
CA VAL A 247 1.60 5.50 10.30
C VAL A 247 1.69 5.32 8.77
N MET A 248 2.77 4.69 8.28
CA MET A 248 2.98 4.31 6.89
C MET A 248 2.57 2.85 6.59
N HIS A 249 1.88 2.15 7.49
CA HIS A 249 1.43 0.77 7.25
C HIS A 249 -0.04 0.75 6.83
N TYR A 250 -0.35 0.14 5.68
CA TYR A 250 -1.73 -0.12 5.25
C TYR A 250 -2.52 -0.98 6.25
N GLY A 251 -3.83 -0.73 6.35
CA GLY A 251 -4.76 -1.55 7.09
C GLY A 251 -4.98 -2.94 6.48
N GLN A 252 -5.55 -3.84 7.28
CA GLN A 252 -5.72 -5.25 6.89
C GLN A 252 -6.63 -5.47 5.66
N TYR A 253 -7.55 -4.55 5.37
CA TYR A 253 -8.50 -4.63 4.25
C TYR A 253 -8.09 -3.78 3.03
N ALA A 254 -6.87 -3.23 3.02
CA ALA A 254 -6.44 -2.31 1.98
C ALA A 254 -6.67 -2.88 0.57
N PHE A 255 -7.41 -2.13 -0.27
CA PHE A 255 -7.74 -2.52 -1.65
C PHE A 255 -8.53 -3.83 -1.80
N SER A 256 -9.14 -4.35 -0.72
CA SER A 256 -10.07 -5.48 -0.77
C SER A 256 -11.33 -5.13 -1.55
N THR A 257 -11.75 -6.00 -2.45
CA THR A 257 -13.06 -5.90 -3.14
C THR A 257 -14.04 -6.99 -2.72
N ASN A 258 -13.61 -7.93 -1.87
CA ASN A 258 -14.43 -9.06 -1.40
C ASN A 258 -14.66 -9.07 0.12
N GLY A 259 -14.30 -7.97 0.81
CA GLY A 259 -14.45 -7.81 2.26
C GLY A 259 -13.51 -8.68 3.11
N ARG A 260 -12.54 -9.38 2.50
CA ARG A 260 -11.57 -10.22 3.21
C ARG A 260 -10.22 -9.49 3.33
N PRO A 261 -9.40 -9.80 4.35
CA PRO A 261 -8.12 -9.12 4.53
C PRO A 261 -7.15 -9.39 3.38
N THR A 262 -6.50 -8.33 2.90
CA THR A 262 -5.43 -8.37 1.89
C THR A 262 -4.06 -8.45 2.55
N ILE A 263 -3.93 -8.04 3.82
CA ILE A 263 -2.72 -8.18 4.63
C ILE A 263 -3.03 -9.01 5.89
N ILE A 264 -2.33 -10.12 6.06
CA ILE A 264 -2.37 -10.96 7.27
C ILE A 264 -1.03 -10.87 7.99
N THR A 265 -1.01 -10.51 9.27
CA THR A 265 0.21 -10.50 10.08
C THR A 265 0.60 -11.92 10.49
N LYS A 266 1.91 -12.25 10.46
CA LYS A 266 2.41 -13.54 10.95
C LYS A 266 2.31 -13.65 12.46
N ASP A 267 2.58 -12.54 13.16
CA ASP A 267 2.19 -12.37 14.56
C ASP A 267 0.71 -11.98 14.61
N LYS A 268 -0.16 -12.94 14.94
CA LYS A 268 -1.62 -12.73 15.02
C LYS A 268 -2.02 -11.66 16.04
N SER A 269 -1.18 -11.40 17.06
CA SER A 269 -1.45 -10.33 18.05
C SER A 269 -1.37 -8.92 17.45
N LYS A 270 -0.80 -8.78 16.25
CA LYS A 270 -0.61 -7.51 15.54
C LYS A 270 -1.61 -7.26 14.41
N GLN A 271 -2.55 -8.19 14.17
CA GLN A 271 -3.51 -8.08 13.07
C GLN A 271 -4.39 -6.82 13.18
N ASN A 272 -4.73 -6.41 14.42
CA ASN A 272 -5.50 -5.20 14.70
C ASN A 272 -4.62 -3.98 15.03
N THR A 273 -3.30 -4.06 14.83
CA THR A 273 -2.35 -2.93 14.99
C THR A 273 -2.08 -2.22 13.66
N ILE A 274 -2.15 -2.94 12.54
CA ILE A 274 -1.86 -2.38 11.21
C ILE A 274 -2.95 -1.42 10.73
N GLY A 275 -2.55 -0.34 10.05
CA GLY A 275 -3.47 0.71 9.57
C GLY A 275 -3.60 1.94 10.47
N ASN A 276 -2.70 2.13 11.46
CA ASN A 276 -2.69 3.27 12.39
C ASN A 276 -2.93 4.62 11.68
N SER A 277 -4.04 5.29 12.05
CA SER A 277 -4.45 6.60 11.53
C SER A 277 -4.32 7.75 12.54
N PHE A 278 -3.73 7.52 13.72
CA PHE A 278 -3.69 8.48 14.82
C PHE A 278 -2.45 9.40 14.80
N GLY A 279 -1.30 8.88 14.38
CA GLY A 279 -0.04 9.64 14.31
C GLY A 279 1.20 8.74 14.37
N LEU A 280 2.37 9.36 14.57
CA LEU A 280 3.66 8.67 14.60
C LEU A 280 3.69 7.50 15.58
N SER A 281 4.29 6.38 15.16
CA SER A 281 4.66 5.26 16.02
C SER A 281 6.05 5.44 16.65
N PHE A 282 6.43 4.52 17.54
CA PHE A 282 7.80 4.44 18.03
C PHE A 282 8.81 4.18 16.89
N GLY A 283 8.51 3.27 15.97
CA GLY A 283 9.40 2.91 14.86
C GLY A 283 9.54 4.01 13.82
N ASP A 284 8.48 4.80 13.56
CA ASP A 284 8.55 5.96 12.68
C ASP A 284 9.52 7.02 13.22
N VAL A 285 9.38 7.38 14.51
CA VAL A 285 10.29 8.31 15.17
C VAL A 285 11.72 7.76 15.17
N LYS A 286 11.91 6.49 15.53
CA LYS A 286 13.24 5.86 15.57
C LYS A 286 13.89 5.82 14.18
N LEU A 287 13.13 5.49 13.14
CA LEU A 287 13.60 5.49 11.76
C LEU A 287 14.01 6.88 11.31
N ALA A 288 13.19 7.91 11.53
CA ALA A 288 13.52 9.27 11.12
C ALA A 288 14.79 9.77 11.82
N ASN A 289 14.94 9.52 13.12
CA ASN A 289 16.15 9.88 13.86
C ASN A 289 17.40 9.18 13.30
N ALA A 290 17.30 7.91 12.90
CA ALA A 290 18.39 7.18 12.29
C ALA A 290 18.66 7.58 10.81
N MET A 291 17.62 7.93 10.05
CA MET A 291 17.70 8.40 8.65
C MET A 291 18.35 9.77 8.51
N TYR A 292 18.13 10.66 9.48
CA TYR A 292 18.68 12.02 9.52
C TYR A 292 19.90 12.17 10.44
N SER A 293 20.38 11.07 11.06
CA SER A 293 21.50 11.07 12.02
C SER A 293 21.32 12.09 13.14
N CYS A 294 20.16 12.11 13.79
CA CYS A 294 19.81 13.15 14.76
C CYS A 294 20.72 13.19 15.99
N ASP A 295 21.42 12.09 16.28
CA ASP A 295 22.42 11.99 17.35
C ASP A 295 23.83 12.47 16.92
N ARG A 296 24.02 13.01 15.71
CA ARG A 296 25.33 13.43 15.17
C ARG A 296 26.02 14.49 16.04
N GLY A 297 25.26 15.37 16.68
CA GLY A 297 25.79 16.40 17.58
C GLY A 297 26.19 15.88 18.98
N CYS A 298 25.94 14.61 19.29
CA CYS A 298 26.17 14.05 20.62
C CYS A 298 27.60 13.53 20.77
N THR A 299 28.45 14.30 21.46
CA THR A 299 29.84 13.93 21.76
C THR A 299 29.94 12.63 22.57
N ASN A 300 29.08 12.49 23.59
CA ASN A 300 29.01 11.31 24.46
C ASN A 300 27.64 10.64 24.29
N LYS A 301 27.54 9.65 23.39
CA LYS A 301 26.28 8.94 23.11
C LYS A 301 25.99 7.91 24.21
N PRO A 302 24.89 8.03 24.96
CA PRO A 302 24.55 7.03 25.97
C PRO A 302 24.13 5.69 25.33
N ARG A 303 24.46 4.58 26.00
CA ARG A 303 24.00 3.24 25.60
C ARG A 303 22.55 3.04 26.04
N CYS A 304 21.62 3.18 25.11
CA CYS A 304 20.20 3.01 25.42
C CYS A 304 19.79 1.54 25.61
N PRO A 305 18.87 1.24 26.54
CA PRO A 305 18.29 -0.10 26.66
C PRO A 305 17.48 -0.42 25.40
N SER A 306 17.45 -1.69 25.00
CA SER A 306 16.62 -2.13 23.87
C SER A 306 15.13 -2.01 24.24
N PRO A 307 14.24 -1.53 23.35
CA PRO A 307 14.46 -1.20 21.94
C PRO A 307 14.77 0.29 21.66
N GLY A 308 15.19 1.06 22.67
CA GLY A 308 15.40 2.52 22.60
C GLY A 308 16.48 3.00 21.62
N PHE A 309 16.64 4.33 21.54
CA PHE A 309 17.63 5.04 20.71
C PHE A 309 18.00 6.40 21.31
N VAL A 310 19.08 7.03 20.82
CA VAL A 310 19.53 8.37 21.26
C VAL A 310 18.81 9.46 20.45
N ASP A 311 18.12 10.39 21.12
CA ASP A 311 17.45 11.52 20.46
C ASP A 311 18.41 12.69 20.12
N LYS A 312 17.87 13.70 19.43
CA LYS A 312 18.55 14.96 19.13
C LYS A 312 19.06 15.75 20.34
N ASN A 313 18.60 15.43 21.54
CA ASN A 313 19.00 16.06 22.80
C ASN A 313 19.99 15.14 23.57
N CYS A 314 20.53 14.11 22.91
CA CYS A 314 21.46 13.14 23.46
C CYS A 314 20.90 12.29 24.62
N ARG A 315 19.57 12.11 24.68
CA ARG A 315 18.89 11.29 25.69
C ARG A 315 18.43 9.96 25.10
N CYS A 316 18.37 8.94 25.94
CA CYS A 316 17.77 7.67 25.55
C CYS A 316 16.25 7.74 25.57
N MET A 317 15.64 7.47 24.41
CA MET A 317 14.20 7.44 24.22
C MET A 317 13.73 6.00 23.94
N CYS A 318 12.68 5.60 24.63
CA CYS A 318 12.05 4.28 24.62
C CYS A 318 10.59 4.38 24.14
N PRO A 319 9.92 3.26 23.80
CA PRO A 319 8.52 3.26 23.43
C PRO A 319 7.64 3.94 24.49
N GLY A 320 6.74 4.81 24.05
CA GLY A 320 5.75 5.42 24.92
C GLY A 320 4.76 4.38 25.47
N THR A 321 4.33 4.56 26.72
CA THR A 321 3.35 3.69 27.40
C THR A 321 1.94 4.26 27.42
N ASN A 322 1.75 5.50 26.96
CA ASN A 322 0.47 6.21 26.94
C ASN A 322 0.02 6.39 25.49
N GLY A 323 -1.23 6.03 25.18
CA GLY A 323 -1.80 6.16 23.84
C GLY A 323 -1.66 7.59 23.30
N GLY A 324 -1.03 7.72 22.14
CA GLY A 324 -0.79 9.01 21.47
C GLY A 324 0.59 9.66 21.75
N VAL A 325 1.47 9.04 22.55
CA VAL A 325 2.87 9.48 22.71
C VAL A 325 3.82 8.41 22.18
N PRO A 326 4.52 8.62 21.04
CA PRO A 326 5.37 7.57 20.43
C PRO A 326 6.61 7.21 21.24
N VAL A 327 7.20 8.20 21.91
CA VAL A 327 8.47 8.07 22.63
C VAL A 327 8.44 8.76 23.99
N GLN A 328 9.09 8.16 24.97
CA GLN A 328 9.34 8.74 26.29
C GLN A 328 10.81 8.53 26.70
N PRO A 329 11.36 9.30 27.65
CA PRO A 329 12.66 9.01 28.22
C PRO A 329 12.69 7.56 28.73
N CYS A 330 13.74 6.80 28.38
CA CYS A 330 13.94 5.49 28.96
C CYS A 330 14.10 5.62 30.48
N SER A 331 13.33 4.86 31.26
CA SER A 331 13.58 4.71 32.69
C SER A 331 15.03 4.31 32.91
N THR A 332 15.77 5.06 33.71
CA THR A 332 17.10 4.67 34.16
C THR A 332 16.98 3.37 34.92
N GLY A 333 17.40 2.26 34.31
CA GLY A 333 17.50 0.99 35.01
C GLY A 333 18.50 1.13 36.14
N GLY A 334 18.00 1.23 37.38
CA GLY A 334 18.83 1.12 38.57
C GLY A 334 19.49 -0.25 38.55
N GLY A 335 20.82 -0.27 38.43
CA GLY A 335 21.58 -1.51 38.49
C GLY A 335 21.65 -2.02 39.92
N THR A 336 20.90 -3.07 40.23
CA THR A 336 21.17 -3.95 41.38
C THR A 336 21.25 -5.38 40.90
N GLY A 337 22.43 -5.99 41.09
CA GLY A 337 22.58 -7.43 40.97
C GLY A 337 21.98 -8.13 42.19
N GLY A 338 21.48 -9.35 41.99
CA GLY A 338 20.88 -10.16 43.04
C GLY A 338 20.05 -11.29 42.42
N GLY A 339 20.67 -12.43 42.19
CA GLY A 339 19.93 -13.64 41.79
C GLY A 339 19.52 -14.47 42.99
N THR A 340 18.48 -15.31 42.86
CA THR A 340 18.41 -16.69 43.40
C THR A 340 17.06 -17.33 43.06
N GLY A 341 17.06 -18.63 42.78
CA GLY A 341 15.88 -19.51 42.74
C GLY A 341 15.00 -19.38 41.49
N GLY A 342 14.50 -20.44 40.86
CA GLY A 342 14.58 -21.88 41.18
C GLY A 342 13.22 -22.53 40.93
N GLY A 343 13.15 -23.62 40.14
CA GLY A 343 11.87 -24.28 39.84
C GLY A 343 11.91 -25.21 38.63
N THR A 344 12.26 -26.47 38.86
CA THR A 344 12.19 -27.56 37.88
C THR A 344 10.77 -28.07 37.66
N GLY A 345 10.44 -28.50 36.44
CA GLY A 345 9.24 -29.29 36.14
C GLY A 345 9.35 -29.97 34.77
N GLY A 346 9.44 -31.31 34.75
CA GLY A 346 9.60 -32.09 33.52
C GLY A 346 8.31 -32.78 33.05
N GLY A 347 8.33 -33.29 31.82
CA GLY A 347 7.27 -34.12 31.24
C GLY A 347 7.71 -34.71 29.89
N THR A 348 7.57 -36.02 29.71
CA THR A 348 8.14 -36.82 28.61
C THR A 348 7.07 -37.51 27.74
N GLY A 349 7.43 -37.85 26.49
CA GLY A 349 6.69 -38.73 25.57
C GLY A 349 5.96 -37.99 24.43
N GLY A 350 5.92 -38.49 23.19
CA GLY A 350 6.50 -39.71 22.60
C GLY A 350 6.45 -39.69 21.05
N SER A 351 7.16 -40.60 20.39
CA SER A 351 7.34 -40.67 18.92
C SER A 351 6.17 -41.30 18.14
N THR A 352 6.07 -41.09 16.80
CA THR A 352 6.47 -42.09 15.75
C THR A 352 6.06 -41.69 14.30
N GLY A 353 6.91 -42.04 13.31
CA GLY A 353 6.58 -42.31 11.88
C GLY A 353 6.40 -41.13 10.90
N GLY A 354 6.80 -41.20 9.61
CA GLY A 354 7.67 -42.17 8.90
C GLY A 354 7.43 -42.27 7.37
N GLY A 355 8.43 -41.93 6.54
CA GLY A 355 8.58 -42.32 5.11
C GLY A 355 7.79 -41.56 4.01
N THR A 356 8.03 -41.68 2.69
CA THR A 356 9.28 -41.60 1.85
C THR A 356 8.93 -41.77 0.35
N GLY A 357 9.70 -41.14 -0.58
CA GLY A 357 9.70 -41.40 -2.04
C GLY A 357 8.79 -40.49 -2.90
N GLY A 358 9.09 -40.12 -4.15
CA GLY A 358 10.29 -40.33 -4.99
C GLY A 358 10.06 -41.26 -6.20
N GLY A 359 9.87 -40.73 -7.42
CA GLY A 359 9.77 -41.56 -8.64
C GLY A 359 9.29 -40.86 -9.93
N THR A 360 10.20 -40.72 -10.88
CA THR A 360 10.16 -40.14 -12.25
C THR A 360 9.17 -40.71 -13.29
N GLY A 361 8.83 -39.90 -14.31
CA GLY A 361 8.32 -40.30 -15.65
C GLY A 361 6.95 -39.69 -16.03
N GLY A 362 6.63 -39.28 -17.26
CA GLY A 362 7.42 -39.24 -18.50
C GLY A 362 6.58 -39.37 -19.79
N GLY A 363 5.65 -38.44 -20.09
CA GLY A 363 4.86 -38.51 -21.34
C GLY A 363 3.77 -37.43 -21.52
N ASN A 364 3.88 -36.65 -22.61
CA ASN A 364 2.86 -35.81 -23.27
C ASN A 364 1.81 -35.04 -22.41
N ASN A 365 2.23 -33.99 -21.69
CA ASN A 365 1.36 -33.15 -20.85
C ASN A 365 0.91 -31.85 -21.55
N ASN A 366 -0.25 -31.80 -22.19
CA ASN A 366 -0.88 -30.49 -22.51
C ASN A 366 -2.41 -30.41 -22.35
N CYS A 367 -3.06 -31.47 -21.87
CA CYS A 367 -4.41 -31.39 -21.32
C CYS A 367 -4.55 -32.30 -20.10
N ARG A 368 -4.53 -31.68 -18.93
CA ARG A 368 -4.73 -32.28 -17.61
C ARG A 368 -5.26 -31.21 -16.67
N ASP A 369 -5.85 -31.62 -15.56
CA ASP A 369 -6.15 -30.70 -14.47
C ASP A 369 -4.86 -30.27 -13.73
N ASN A 370 -4.75 -28.97 -13.45
CA ASN A 370 -3.63 -28.35 -12.74
C ASN A 370 -3.96 -28.05 -11.27
N ASN A 371 -5.10 -28.53 -10.76
CA ASN A 371 -5.49 -28.41 -9.35
C ASN A 371 -6.26 -29.67 -8.91
N ASN A 372 -5.87 -30.27 -7.79
CA ASN A 372 -6.47 -31.51 -7.27
C ASN A 372 -7.97 -31.38 -6.95
N ASN A 373 -8.50 -30.16 -6.83
CA ASN A 373 -9.92 -29.90 -6.57
C ASN A 373 -10.78 -29.78 -7.84
N CYS A 374 -10.19 -29.82 -9.05
CA CYS A 374 -10.89 -29.57 -10.31
C CYS A 374 -12.14 -30.44 -10.51
N ALA A 375 -12.06 -31.75 -10.23
CA ALA A 375 -13.20 -32.66 -10.32
C ALA A 375 -14.34 -32.27 -9.36
N GLY A 376 -13.97 -31.84 -8.14
CA GLY A 376 -14.90 -31.36 -7.12
C GLY A 376 -15.46 -29.95 -7.38
N TRP A 377 -14.90 -29.19 -8.31
CA TRP A 377 -15.44 -27.90 -8.76
C TRP A 377 -16.31 -28.09 -10.01
N ALA A 378 -15.88 -28.90 -10.98
CA ALA A 378 -16.67 -29.23 -12.16
C ALA A 378 -18.00 -29.91 -11.79
N SER A 379 -18.01 -30.81 -10.80
CA SER A 379 -19.24 -31.43 -10.29
C SER A 379 -20.21 -30.46 -9.61
N ARG A 380 -19.74 -29.27 -9.19
CA ARG A 380 -20.55 -28.17 -8.64
C ARG A 380 -20.99 -27.13 -9.69
N GLY A 381 -20.69 -27.36 -10.96
CA GLY A 381 -21.02 -26.44 -12.06
C GLY A 381 -20.09 -25.24 -12.19
N GLU A 382 -18.89 -25.30 -11.59
CA GLU A 382 -17.92 -24.20 -11.69
C GLU A 382 -17.39 -24.01 -13.12
N CYS A 383 -17.42 -25.03 -13.99
CA CYS A 383 -17.08 -24.85 -15.40
C CYS A 383 -17.96 -23.79 -16.08
N GLN A 384 -19.22 -23.65 -15.67
CA GLN A 384 -20.16 -22.65 -16.19
C GLN A 384 -20.16 -21.36 -15.37
N ARG A 385 -19.92 -21.42 -14.05
CA ARG A 385 -19.93 -20.25 -13.15
C ARG A 385 -18.61 -19.49 -13.07
N ASN A 386 -17.49 -20.18 -13.30
CA ASN A 386 -16.14 -19.66 -13.25
C ASN A 386 -15.30 -20.18 -14.45
N PRO A 387 -15.76 -19.95 -15.70
CA PRO A 387 -15.10 -20.48 -16.89
C PRO A 387 -13.66 -19.98 -17.04
N GLY A 388 -13.36 -18.75 -16.61
CA GLY A 388 -12.00 -18.18 -16.70
C GLY A 388 -10.95 -18.95 -15.90
N TYR A 389 -11.28 -19.40 -14.69
CA TYR A 389 -10.39 -20.28 -13.91
C TYR A 389 -10.50 -21.73 -14.41
N MET A 390 -11.72 -22.23 -14.55
CA MET A 390 -11.97 -23.65 -14.79
C MET A 390 -11.52 -24.12 -16.19
N HIS A 391 -11.66 -23.30 -17.23
CA HIS A 391 -11.21 -23.66 -18.58
C HIS A 391 -9.69 -23.52 -18.78
N VAL A 392 -8.99 -22.87 -17.84
CA VAL A 392 -7.53 -22.70 -17.88
C VAL A 392 -6.82 -23.73 -16.99
N TYR A 393 -7.35 -23.97 -15.79
CA TYR A 393 -6.74 -24.84 -14.77
C TYR A 393 -7.41 -26.20 -14.60
N CYS A 394 -8.65 -26.38 -15.05
CA CYS A 394 -9.46 -27.59 -14.89
C CYS A 394 -9.97 -28.13 -16.24
N LYS A 395 -9.09 -28.13 -17.25
CA LYS A 395 -9.41 -28.46 -18.66
C LYS A 395 -9.96 -29.88 -18.83
N GLU A 396 -9.48 -30.82 -18.04
CA GLU A 396 -9.87 -32.23 -18.11
C GLU A 396 -11.22 -32.42 -17.41
N SER A 397 -11.37 -31.91 -16.19
CA SER A 397 -12.65 -31.91 -15.46
C SER A 397 -13.77 -31.16 -16.18
N CYS A 398 -13.45 -30.12 -16.96
CA CYS A 398 -14.41 -29.40 -17.80
C CYS A 398 -14.54 -29.97 -19.23
N ARG A 399 -13.95 -31.14 -19.51
CA ARG A 399 -14.08 -31.90 -20.78
C ARG A 399 -13.62 -31.15 -22.04
N LEU A 400 -12.63 -30.28 -21.91
CA LEU A 400 -12.12 -29.43 -23.01
C LEU A 400 -10.98 -30.07 -23.82
N CYS A 401 -10.63 -31.34 -23.55
CA CYS A 401 -9.39 -31.95 -24.03
C CYS A 401 -9.45 -32.61 -25.42
N ASN A 402 -10.55 -32.54 -26.17
CA ASN A 402 -10.75 -33.31 -27.41
C ASN A 402 -10.88 -32.45 -28.68
N GLY A 403 -9.75 -32.09 -29.29
CA GLY A 403 -9.59 -31.69 -30.71
C GLY A 403 -10.20 -30.35 -31.15
N GLY A 404 -9.64 -29.59 -32.10
CA GLY A 404 -8.41 -29.73 -32.88
C GLY A 404 -7.97 -28.35 -33.44
N GLY A 405 -6.74 -28.24 -33.96
CA GLY A 405 -6.11 -26.93 -34.23
C GLY A 405 -6.53 -26.21 -35.52
N GLY A 406 -6.27 -24.90 -35.55
CA GLY A 406 -6.39 -24.03 -36.72
C GLY A 406 -6.06 -22.59 -36.33
N GLY A 407 -5.16 -21.92 -37.05
CA GLY A 407 -4.79 -20.52 -36.78
C GLY A 407 -5.67 -19.52 -37.53
N GLY A 408 -5.71 -18.28 -37.03
CA GLY A 408 -6.28 -17.13 -37.73
C GLY A 408 -7.55 -16.54 -37.10
N SER A 409 -7.62 -15.21 -37.15
CA SER A 409 -8.72 -14.34 -36.67
C SER A 409 -8.87 -14.19 -35.15
N SER A 410 -8.41 -13.05 -34.66
CA SER A 410 -8.77 -12.48 -33.36
C SER A 410 -10.25 -12.08 -33.36
N SER A 411 -11.13 -13.01 -32.96
CA SER A 411 -12.55 -12.68 -32.77
C SER A 411 -12.70 -11.60 -31.70
N CYS A 412 -13.08 -10.38 -32.08
CA CYS A 412 -13.39 -9.33 -31.12
C CYS A 412 -14.61 -9.75 -30.28
N VAL A 413 -14.36 -10.17 -29.04
CA VAL A 413 -15.37 -10.64 -28.09
C VAL A 413 -15.34 -9.77 -26.84
N ASP A 414 -16.47 -9.71 -26.15
CA ASP A 414 -16.53 -9.15 -24.81
C ASP A 414 -16.04 -10.19 -23.81
N TYR A 415 -15.21 -9.78 -22.86
CA TYR A 415 -14.58 -10.65 -21.88
C TYR A 415 -15.34 -10.71 -20.55
N ASP A 416 -16.39 -9.91 -20.39
CA ASP A 416 -17.30 -9.92 -19.24
C ASP A 416 -18.76 -10.07 -19.71
N THR A 417 -19.55 -10.89 -19.01
CA THR A 417 -20.96 -11.16 -19.35
C THR A 417 -21.88 -9.95 -19.19
N TYR A 418 -21.48 -8.94 -18.42
CA TYR A 418 -22.23 -7.70 -18.22
C TYR A 418 -21.86 -6.59 -19.21
N CYS A 419 -20.89 -6.80 -20.11
CA CYS A 419 -20.43 -5.79 -21.07
C CYS A 419 -21.56 -5.10 -21.85
N ALA A 420 -22.55 -5.86 -22.33
CA ALA A 420 -23.71 -5.30 -23.03
C ALA A 420 -24.60 -4.43 -22.11
N THR A 421 -24.77 -4.84 -20.85
CA THR A 421 -25.54 -4.09 -19.84
C THR A 421 -24.83 -2.79 -19.43
N TRP A 422 -23.51 -2.81 -19.30
CA TRP A 422 -22.71 -1.63 -18.99
C TRP A 422 -22.62 -0.67 -20.18
N ALA A 423 -22.44 -1.18 -21.40
CA ALA A 423 -22.50 -0.36 -22.61
C ALA A 423 -23.85 0.36 -22.75
N ALA A 424 -24.97 -0.34 -22.52
CA ALA A 424 -26.31 0.26 -22.51
C ALA A 424 -26.52 1.32 -21.42
N ARG A 425 -25.73 1.31 -20.34
CA ARG A 425 -25.74 2.34 -19.27
C ARG A 425 -24.80 3.51 -19.55
N GLY A 426 -24.12 3.52 -20.70
CA GLY A 426 -23.18 4.56 -21.10
C GLY A 426 -21.76 4.38 -20.55
N GLU A 427 -21.42 3.21 -20.00
CA GLU A 427 -20.10 2.96 -19.42
C GLU A 427 -18.97 3.02 -20.47
N CYS A 428 -19.26 2.78 -21.75
CA CYS A 428 -18.27 2.99 -22.83
C CYS A 428 -17.74 4.43 -22.90
N SER A 429 -18.49 5.41 -22.39
CA SER A 429 -18.09 6.82 -22.30
C SER A 429 -17.75 7.27 -20.88
N ARG A 430 -18.33 6.64 -19.84
CA ARG A 430 -18.07 6.97 -18.42
C ARG A 430 -16.87 6.23 -17.82
N ASN A 431 -16.59 5.03 -18.33
CA ASN A 431 -15.50 4.16 -17.91
C ASN A 431 -14.77 3.54 -19.12
N PRO A 432 -14.27 4.37 -20.08
CA PRO A 432 -13.63 3.87 -21.29
C PRO A 432 -12.38 3.03 -21.00
N ARG A 433 -11.70 3.24 -19.88
CA ARG A 433 -10.46 2.51 -19.53
C ARG A 433 -10.69 1.04 -19.19
N TYR A 434 -11.86 0.71 -18.66
CA TYR A 434 -12.28 -0.68 -18.45
C TYR A 434 -13.06 -1.19 -19.66
N MET A 435 -14.01 -0.40 -20.15
CA MET A 435 -14.95 -0.83 -21.18
C MET A 435 -14.32 -0.99 -22.56
N ILE A 436 -13.28 -0.24 -22.93
CA ILE A 436 -12.60 -0.44 -24.23
C ILE A 436 -11.80 -1.76 -24.28
N PRO A 437 -10.94 -2.11 -23.30
CA PRO A 437 -10.19 -3.37 -23.36
C PRO A 437 -10.99 -4.63 -22.98
N TYR A 438 -11.95 -4.54 -22.04
CA TYR A 438 -12.70 -5.72 -21.57
C TYR A 438 -14.06 -5.89 -22.25
N CYS A 439 -14.64 -4.82 -22.79
CA CYS A 439 -15.90 -4.82 -23.55
C CYS A 439 -15.75 -4.25 -24.98
N PRO A 440 -14.71 -4.62 -25.76
CA PRO A 440 -14.39 -3.99 -27.04
C PRO A 440 -15.51 -4.16 -28.07
N LYS A 441 -16.28 -5.24 -27.99
CA LYS A 441 -17.40 -5.52 -28.89
C LYS A 441 -18.64 -4.72 -28.47
N SER A 442 -19.03 -4.78 -27.21
CA SER A 442 -20.18 -4.02 -26.67
C SER A 442 -19.99 -2.50 -26.77
N CYS A 443 -18.75 -2.00 -26.82
CA CYS A 443 -18.45 -0.58 -27.02
C CYS A 443 -18.18 -0.15 -28.47
N ASN A 444 -18.31 -1.04 -29.46
CA ASN A 444 -17.98 -0.76 -30.86
C ASN A 444 -16.54 -0.27 -31.06
N ARG A 445 -15.58 -0.84 -30.31
CA ARG A 445 -14.17 -0.40 -30.23
C ARG A 445 -13.16 -1.42 -30.78
N CYS A 446 -13.63 -2.46 -31.46
CA CYS A 446 -12.84 -3.45 -32.20
C CYS A 446 -11.89 -2.89 -33.29
N SER A 447 -11.76 -1.56 -33.43
CA SER A 447 -10.95 -0.89 -34.46
C SER A 447 -10.42 0.49 -34.02
N GLY A 448 -10.29 0.78 -32.71
CA GLY A 448 -10.01 2.16 -32.28
C GLY A 448 -9.61 2.40 -30.81
N ALA A 449 -8.73 1.56 -30.27
CA ALA A 449 -7.90 1.95 -29.12
C ALA A 449 -6.55 2.52 -29.63
N PRO A 450 -5.94 3.52 -28.99
CA PRO A 450 -4.61 3.99 -29.37
C PRO A 450 -3.59 2.88 -29.18
N CYS A 451 -3.06 2.35 -30.30
CA CYS A 451 -2.13 1.23 -30.27
C CYS A 451 -0.71 1.72 -29.98
N VAL A 452 -0.37 1.77 -28.69
CA VAL A 452 0.88 2.37 -28.18
C VAL A 452 1.51 1.50 -27.10
N ASP A 453 2.84 1.53 -27.05
CA ASP A 453 3.58 1.00 -25.90
C ASP A 453 3.41 1.96 -24.72
N LYS A 454 2.78 1.47 -23.66
CA LYS A 454 2.56 2.18 -22.39
C LYS A 454 3.79 2.07 -21.48
N ASN A 455 4.67 1.10 -21.72
CA ASN A 455 5.95 0.97 -21.04
C ASN A 455 7.11 1.25 -22.00
N VAL A 456 8.15 1.93 -21.52
CA VAL A 456 9.33 2.29 -22.33
C VAL A 456 10.27 1.10 -22.60
N LEU A 457 10.13 0.01 -21.85
CA LEU A 457 10.94 -1.22 -22.02
C LEU A 457 10.34 -2.22 -23.02
N CYS A 458 9.17 -1.93 -23.59
CA CYS A 458 8.45 -2.82 -24.49
C CYS A 458 9.29 -3.33 -25.68
N ASP A 459 10.07 -2.47 -26.32
CA ASP A 459 11.01 -2.84 -27.40
C ASP A 459 12.13 -3.79 -26.94
N GLN A 460 12.59 -3.69 -25.69
CA GLN A 460 13.60 -4.59 -25.14
C GLN A 460 13.00 -5.95 -24.78
N TRP A 461 11.79 -5.94 -24.22
CA TRP A 461 11.07 -7.15 -23.84
C TRP A 461 10.57 -7.93 -25.06
N SER A 462 10.10 -7.28 -26.12
CA SER A 462 9.75 -7.96 -27.37
C SER A 462 10.95 -8.65 -28.01
N LYS A 463 12.11 -7.98 -28.05
CA LYS A 463 13.40 -8.57 -28.51
C LYS A 463 13.89 -9.74 -27.65
N ARG A 464 13.45 -9.85 -26.39
CA ARG A 464 13.71 -11.00 -25.50
C ARG A 464 12.66 -12.11 -25.64
N GLY A 465 11.64 -11.95 -26.49
CA GLY A 465 10.56 -12.90 -26.71
C GLY A 465 9.42 -12.81 -25.68
N GLU A 466 9.35 -11.75 -24.89
CA GLU A 466 8.35 -11.64 -23.81
C GLU A 466 6.92 -11.52 -24.33
N CYS A 467 6.71 -11.10 -25.58
CA CYS A 467 5.38 -11.15 -26.23
C CYS A 467 4.78 -12.56 -26.26
N ALA A 468 5.61 -13.60 -26.37
CA ALA A 468 5.19 -14.99 -26.33
C ALA A 468 5.22 -15.60 -24.91
N LYS A 469 6.13 -15.14 -24.04
CA LYS A 469 6.29 -15.68 -22.67
C LYS A 469 5.34 -15.04 -21.65
N ASN A 470 5.04 -13.75 -21.80
CA ASN A 470 4.20 -12.95 -20.91
C ASN A 470 3.15 -12.13 -21.70
N PRO A 471 2.28 -12.78 -22.50
CA PRO A 471 1.31 -12.10 -23.34
C PRO A 471 0.34 -11.23 -22.51
N ASN A 472 -0.07 -11.66 -21.31
CA ASN A 472 -1.03 -10.90 -20.50
C ASN A 472 -0.54 -9.50 -20.12
N TYR A 473 0.75 -9.36 -19.77
CA TYR A 473 1.34 -8.04 -19.51
C TYR A 473 1.66 -7.31 -20.81
N MET A 474 2.24 -8.02 -21.78
CA MET A 474 2.76 -7.43 -23.01
C MET A 474 1.66 -6.96 -23.98
N LEU A 475 0.55 -7.69 -24.13
CA LEU A 475 -0.59 -7.29 -24.98
C LEU A 475 -1.40 -6.11 -24.39
N VAL A 476 -1.23 -5.84 -23.09
CA VAL A 476 -1.88 -4.70 -22.42
C VAL A 476 -0.97 -3.46 -22.39
N ASN A 477 0.35 -3.64 -22.24
CA ASN A 477 1.30 -2.54 -22.03
C ASN A 477 2.29 -2.30 -23.18
N CYS A 478 2.44 -3.26 -24.10
CA CYS A 478 3.48 -3.32 -25.14
C CYS A 478 2.91 -3.71 -26.51
N GLN A 479 1.75 -3.12 -26.83
CA GLN A 479 0.94 -3.46 -28.01
C GLN A 479 1.71 -3.25 -29.32
N ARG A 480 2.53 -2.20 -29.39
CA ARG A 480 3.29 -1.87 -30.60
C ARG A 480 4.55 -2.73 -30.71
N ALA A 481 5.28 -2.90 -29.61
CA ALA A 481 6.47 -3.74 -29.59
C ALA A 481 6.18 -5.23 -29.87
N CYS A 482 4.96 -5.71 -29.58
CA CYS A 482 4.52 -7.07 -29.85
C CYS A 482 3.84 -7.29 -31.21
N GLY A 483 3.67 -6.25 -32.02
CA GLY A 483 3.06 -6.39 -33.34
C GLY A 483 1.52 -6.52 -33.33
N GLU A 484 0.86 -6.16 -32.23
CA GLU A 484 -0.61 -6.09 -32.13
C GLU A 484 -1.18 -4.83 -32.82
N CYS A 485 -0.31 -3.95 -33.30
CA CYS A 485 -0.67 -2.79 -34.09
C CYS A 485 -0.50 -3.11 -35.58
N SER A 486 -1.63 -3.40 -36.25
CA SER A 486 -1.76 -3.47 -37.71
C SER A 486 -2.21 -2.12 -38.29
#